data_AF-A0A1I6W9T7-F1
#
_entry.id   AF-A0A1I6W9T7-F1
#
_cell.length_a   1.000
_cell.length_b   1.000
_cell.length_c   1.000
_cell.angle_alpha   90.00
_cell.angle_beta   90.00
_cell.angle_gamma   90.00
#
_symmetry.space_group_name_H-M   'P 1'
#
loop_
_entity.id
_entity.type
_entity.pdbx_description
1 polymer ?
#
loop_
_entity_poly.entity_id
_entity_poly.type
_entity_poly.pdbx_seq_one_letter_code
_entity_poly.pdbx_strand_id
1 'polypeptide(L)' 'MLELKDSNVTNYNYEDILQSFNLKIRKCLQNTPYQEREDLEQEIHMKIFEKLNVINNLEVPGFFDFLNVNGLKRQN' A
#
# COMPACT_ATOMS: atom_id res chain seq x y z
N MET A 1 -17.66 -8.73 28.86
CA MET A 1 -16.74 -7.74 28.23
C MET A 1 -16.35 -8.33 26.90
N LEU A 2 -17.06 -7.95 25.84
CA LEU A 2 -16.77 -8.41 24.49
C LEU A 2 -15.61 -7.54 24.00
N GLU A 3 -14.43 -8.15 23.87
CA GLU A 3 -13.33 -7.54 23.11
C GLU A 3 -13.83 -7.41 21.66
N LEU A 4 -14.20 -6.19 21.27
CA LEU A 4 -14.35 -5.83 19.88
C LEU A 4 -12.94 -5.88 19.29
N LYS A 5 -12.54 -7.04 18.77
CA LYS A 5 -11.44 -7.11 17.82
C LYS A 5 -11.86 -6.23 16.66
N ASP A 6 -11.23 -5.07 16.53
CA ASP A 6 -11.27 -4.29 15.30
C ASP A 6 -10.62 -5.14 14.19
N SER A 7 -11.41 -6.02 13.59
CA SER A 7 -11.02 -6.94 12.55
C SER A 7 -11.03 -6.23 11.19
N ASN A 8 -10.38 -5.08 11.11
CA ASN A 8 -10.03 -4.42 9.85
C ASN A 8 -8.52 -4.48 9.61
N VAL A 9 -7.84 -5.53 10.08
CA VAL A 9 -6.48 -5.82 9.63
C VAL A 9 -6.57 -6.41 8.23
N THR A 10 -6.77 -5.55 7.23
CA THR A 10 -6.50 -5.90 5.83
C THR A 10 -5.00 -6.08 5.69
N ASN A 11 -4.54 -7.30 5.87
CA ASN A 11 -3.19 -7.68 5.54
C ASN A 11 -3.09 -7.68 4.01
N TYR A 12 -2.43 -6.69 3.42
CA TYR A 12 -2.26 -6.61 1.98
C TYR A 12 -1.40 -7.77 1.51
N ASN A 13 -1.94 -8.57 0.59
CA ASN A 13 -1.20 -9.62 -0.08
C ASN A 13 -0.38 -9.03 -1.24
N TYR A 14 0.77 -9.64 -1.51
CA TYR A 14 1.67 -9.25 -2.59
C TYR A 14 0.99 -9.22 -3.96
N GLU A 15 0.19 -10.24 -4.28
CA GLU A 15 -0.53 -10.32 -5.56
C GLU A 15 -1.54 -9.17 -5.74
N ASP A 16 -2.24 -8.78 -4.68
CA ASP A 16 -3.22 -7.68 -4.73
C ASP A 16 -2.55 -6.33 -4.96
N ILE A 17 -1.39 -6.13 -4.33
CA ILE A 17 -0.57 -4.95 -4.52
C ILE A 17 0.01 -4.94 -5.95
N LEU A 18 0.56 -6.04 -6.43
CA LEU A 18 1.06 -6.15 -7.81
C LEU A 18 -0.04 -5.83 -8.83
N GLN A 19 -1.23 -6.40 -8.66
CA GLN A 19 -2.38 -6.15 -9.52
C GLN A 19 -2.74 -4.65 -9.53
N SER A 20 -2.72 -4.01 -8.36
CA SER A 20 -3.00 -2.58 -8.21
C SER A 20 -1.96 -1.69 -8.90
N PHE A 21 -0.69 -2.11 -8.92
CA PHE A 21 0.40 -1.37 -9.56
C PHE A 21 0.66 -1.77 -11.02
N ASN A 22 0.04 -2.84 -11.53
CA ASN A 22 0.34 -3.41 -12.84
C ASN A 22 0.33 -2.37 -13.98
N LEU A 23 -0.69 -1.51 -14.04
CA LEU A 23 -0.78 -0.45 -15.05
C LEU A 23 0.42 0.50 -15.01
N LYS A 24 0.90 0.84 -13.81
CA LYS A 24 2.05 1.72 -13.62
C LYS A 24 3.36 1.01 -13.97
N ILE A 25 3.51 -0.25 -13.55
CA ILE A 25 4.69 -1.08 -13.87
C ILE A 25 4.84 -1.19 -15.39
N ARG A 26 3.78 -1.57 -16.10
CA ARG A 26 3.79 -1.68 -17.57
C ARG A 26 4.15 -0.37 -18.25
N LYS A 27 3.62 0.75 -17.77
CA LYS A 27 3.96 2.09 -18.31
C LYS A 27 5.43 2.43 -18.09
N CYS A 28 6.01 2.08 -16.94
CA CYS A 28 7.44 2.25 -16.69
C CYS A 28 8.26 1.40 -17.67
N LEU A 29 7.96 0.10 -17.79
CA LEU A 29 8.69 -0.83 -18.66
C LEU A 29 8.65 -0.41 -20.15
N GLN A 30 7.53 0.14 -20.61
CA GLN A 30 7.42 0.64 -21.99
C GLN A 30 8.40 1.78 -22.29
N ASN A 31 8.72 2.61 -21.29
CA ASN A 31 9.68 3.71 -21.42
C ASN A 31 11.14 3.29 -21.18
N THR A 32 11.38 2.01 -20.85
CA THR A 32 12.70 1.43 -20.60
C THR A 32 13.24 0.74 -21.86
N PRO A 33 14.55 0.82 -22.15
CA PRO A 33 15.20 0.03 -23.19
C PRO A 33 14.90 -1.46 -23.05
N TYR A 34 14.64 -2.15 -24.16
CA TYR A 34 14.18 -3.55 -24.14
C TYR A 34 15.08 -4.49 -23.30
N GLN A 35 16.40 -4.29 -23.39
CA GLN A 35 17.41 -5.10 -22.71
C GLN A 35 17.35 -4.99 -21.17
N GLU A 36 16.82 -3.88 -20.65
CA GLU A 36 16.75 -3.59 -19.21
C GLU A 36 15.36 -3.84 -18.63
N ARG A 37 14.36 -4.18 -19.47
CA ARG A 37 12.97 -4.31 -19.02
C ARG A 37 12.77 -5.44 -18.02
N GLU A 38 13.34 -6.61 -18.29
CA GLU A 38 13.19 -7.77 -17.41
C GLU A 38 13.83 -7.50 -16.05
N ASP A 39 15.07 -6.98 -16.04
CA ASP A 39 15.78 -6.62 -14.82
C ASP A 39 15.00 -5.57 -13.99
N LEU A 40 14.50 -4.52 -14.65
CA LEU A 40 13.72 -3.49 -14.00
C LEU A 40 12.38 -4.00 -13.44
N GLU A 41 11.70 -4.89 -14.17
CA GLU A 41 10.46 -5.53 -13.70
C GLU A 41 10.72 -6.32 -12.42
N GLN A 42 11.78 -7.12 -12.40
CA GLN A 42 12.18 -7.89 -11.23
C GLN A 42 12.56 -6.99 -10.05
N GLU A 43 13.30 -5.90 -10.30
CA GLU A 43 13.66 -4.94 -9.25
C GLU A 43 12.42 -4.30 -8.63
N ILE A 44 11.43 -3.90 -9.45
CA ILE A 44 10.17 -3.31 -8.97
C ILE A 44 9.41 -4.32 -8.11
N HIS A 45 9.27 -5.56 -8.57
CA HIS A 45 8.63 -6.65 -7.83
C HIS A 45 9.27 -6.88 -6.47
N MET A 46 10.60 -6.98 -6.44
CA MET A 46 11.37 -7.19 -5.21
C MET A 46 11.19 -6.03 -4.23
N LYS A 47 11.24 -4.77 -4.70
CA LYS A 47 10.98 -3.60 -3.85
C LYS A 47 9.56 -3.57 -3.29
N ILE A 48 8.55 -3.96 -4.08
CA ILE A 48 7.16 -4.06 -3.61
C ILE A 48 7.07 -5.10 -2.49
N PHE A 49 7.68 -6.27 -2.69
CA PHE A 49 7.69 -7.35 -1.70
C PHE A 49 8.35 -6.91 -0.39
N GLU A 50 9.51 -6.25 -0.45
CA GLU A 50 10.20 -5.71 0.73
C GLU A 50 9.34 -4.70 1.51
N LYS A 51 8.60 -3.85 0.80
CA LYS A 51 7.77 -2.81 1.41
C LYS A 51 6.42 -3.32 1.90
N LEU A 52 6.00 -4.52 1.49
CA LEU A 52 4.74 -5.12 1.92
C LEU A 52 4.66 -5.21 3.46
N ASN A 53 5.75 -5.67 4.08
CA ASN A 53 5.85 -5.76 5.54
C ASN A 53 5.74 -4.39 6.20
N VAL A 54 6.29 -3.35 5.57
CA VAL A 54 6.19 -1.98 6.10
C VAL A 54 4.76 -1.49 6.02
N ILE A 55 4.07 -1.73 4.89
CA ILE A 55 2.67 -1.34 4.67
C ILE A 55 1.74 -2.04 5.66
N ASN A 56 1.91 -3.35 5.86
CA ASN A 56 1.05 -4.14 6.75
C ASN A 56 1.25 -3.82 8.23
N ASN A 57 2.43 -3.32 8.60
CA ASN A 57 2.72 -2.90 9.98
C ASN A 57 2.59 -1.39 10.20
N LEU A 58 2.18 -0.64 9.17
CA LEU A 58 2.02 0.81 9.28
C LEU A 58 0.72 1.12 10.01
N GLU A 59 0.83 1.59 11.26
CA GLU A 59 -0.32 2.11 11.99
C GLU A 59 -0.65 3.51 11.45
N VAL A 60 -1.60 3.56 10.51
CA VAL A 60 -2.11 4.82 9.95
C VAL A 60 -3.43 5.19 10.59
N PRO A 61 -3.64 6.47 10.95
CA PRO A 61 -4.94 6.90 11.41
C PRO A 61 -5.96 6.71 10.29
N GLY A 62 -7.12 6.16 10.65
CA GLY A 62 -8.25 6.13 9.74
C GLY A 62 -8.65 7.55 9.32
N PHE A 63 -9.39 7.67 8.23
CA PHE A 63 -9.82 8.98 7.72
C PHE A 63 -10.48 9.85 8.79
N PHE A 64 -11.35 9.28 9.63
CA PHE A 64 -12.01 10.01 10.72
C PHE A 64 -11.08 10.28 11.91
N ASP A 65 -10.16 9.37 12.23
CA ASP A 65 -9.15 9.59 13.27
C ASP A 65 -8.25 10.76 12.90
N PHE A 66 -7.86 10.85 11.64
CA PHE A 66 -7.12 11.99 11.09
C PHE A 66 -7.90 13.31 11.22
N LEU A 67 -9.21 13.31 10.96
CA LEU A 67 -10.06 14.50 11.11
C LEU A 67 -10.25 14.91 12.59
N ASN A 68 -10.30 13.94 13.49
CA ASN A 68 -10.41 14.17 14.94
C ASN A 68 -9.10 14.74 15.52
N VAL A 69 -7.95 14.30 15.03
CA VAL A 69 -6.62 14.81 15.41
C VAL A 69 -6.42 16.27 14.97
N ASN A 70 -6.98 16.68 13.83
CA ASN A 70 -6.81 18.02 13.27
C ASN A 70 -7.90 19.04 13.65
N GLY A 71 -8.75 18.75 14.63
CA GLY A 71 -9.46 19.80 15.37
C GLY A 71 -10.72 20.41 14.73
N LEU A 72 -11.46 19.69 13.88
CA LEU A 72 -12.89 20.00 13.67
C LEU A 72 -13.71 19.42 14.83
N LYS A 73 -13.44 19.90 16.06
CA LYS A 73 -14.36 19.70 17.18
C LYS A 73 -15.65 20.40 16.79
N ARG A 74 -16.66 19.63 16.39
CA ARG A 74 -18.03 20.14 16.27
C ARG A 74 -18.40 20.62 17.67
N GLN A 75 -18.33 21.93 17.89
CA GLN A 75 -18.86 22.56 19.08
C GLN A 75 -20.37 22.37 19.00
N ASN A 76 -20.91 21.60 19.94
CA ASN A 76 -22.34 21.59 20.25
C ASN A 76 -22.66 22.85 21.07
#